data_AF-A0A1J5T8V6-F1
#
_entry.id   AF-A0A1J5T8V6-F1
#
_cell.length_a   1.000
_cell.length_b   1.000
_cell.length_c   1.000
_cell.angle_alpha   90.00
_cell.angle_beta   90.00
_cell.angle_gamma   90.00
#
_symmetry.space_group_name_H-M   'P 1'
#
loop_
_entity.id
_entity.type
_entity.pdbx_description
1 polymer ?
#
loop_
_entity_poly.entity_id
_entity_poly.type
_entity_poly.pdbx_seq_one_letter_code
_entity_poly.pdbx_strand_id
1 'polypeptide(L)' 'MSWADFFAMNGYAFYVWGSYGAALLVFAIEIVMVRHRRKVTLRELRLMRDEMGEMEQGKRYDA' A
#
# COMPACT_ATOMS: atom_id res chain seq x y z
N MET A 1 -13.67 -24.13 28.44
CA MET A 1 -14.11 -24.17 27.03
C MET A 1 -12.94 -23.70 26.20
N SER A 2 -12.30 -24.62 25.47
CA SER A 2 -11.00 -24.34 24.84
C SER A 2 -11.18 -23.68 23.47
N TRP A 3 -10.21 -22.86 23.07
CA TRP A 3 -10.14 -22.33 21.70
C TRP A 3 -10.00 -23.46 20.67
N ALA A 4 -9.41 -24.59 21.05
CA ALA A 4 -9.28 -25.77 20.21
C ALA A 4 -10.64 -26.41 19.85
N ASP A 5 -11.62 -26.39 20.76
CA ASP A 5 -12.98 -26.90 20.48
C ASP A 5 -13.71 -26.08 19.41
N PHE A 6 -13.49 -24.76 19.37
CA PHE A 6 -14.05 -23.87 18.34
C PHE A 6 -13.50 -24.15 16.94
N PHE A 7 -12.21 -24.50 16.82
CA PHE A 7 -11.61 -24.89 15.55
C PHE A 7 -11.94 -26.35 15.17
N ALA A 8 -12.17 -27.22 16.16
CA ALA A 8 -12.51 -28.62 15.98
C ALA A 8 -14.01 -28.87 15.72
N MET A 9 -14.87 -27.84 15.76
CA MET A 9 -16.27 -27.91 15.32
C MET A 9 -16.40 -28.04 13.79
N ASN A 10 -15.98 -29.20 13.26
CA ASN A 10 -16.46 -29.81 12.00
C ASN A 10 -16.69 -28.84 10.81
N GLY A 11 -15.77 -27.92 10.56
CA GLY A 11 -15.75 -27.10 9.33
C GLY A 11 -16.46 -25.74 9.37
N TYR A 12 -17.24 -25.40 10.40
CA TYR A 12 -17.91 -24.09 10.47
C TYR A 12 -16.94 -22.92 10.73
N ALA A 13 -15.88 -23.17 11.49
CA ALA A 13 -14.85 -22.16 11.74
C ALA A 13 -14.19 -21.69 10.44
N PHE A 14 -13.97 -22.58 9.47
CA PHE A 14 -13.39 -22.24 8.17
C PHE A 14 -14.27 -21.31 7.33
N TYR A 15 -15.61 -21.41 7.43
CA TYR A 15 -16.52 -20.50 6.72
C TYR A 15 -16.50 -19.09 7.31
N VAL A 16 -16.47 -18.99 8.64
CA VAL A 16 -16.40 -17.70 9.34
C VAL A 16 -15.04 -17.06 9.04
N TRP A 17 -13.94 -17.76 9.38
CA TRP A 17 -12.60 -17.25 9.14
C TRP A 17 -12.29 -17.02 7.65
N GLY A 18 -12.89 -17.80 6.74
CA GLY A 18 -12.80 -17.58 5.30
C GLY A 18 -13.44 -16.27 4.85
N SER A 19 -14.64 -15.93 5.36
CA SER A 19 -15.32 -14.66 5.07
C SER A 19 -14.57 -13.46 5.65
N TYR A 20 -14.09 -13.57 6.90
CA TYR A 20 -13.26 -12.55 7.52
C TYR A 20 -11.90 -12.40 6.81
N GLY A 21 -11.29 -13.50 6.39
CA GLY A 21 -10.06 -13.52 5.60
C GLY A 21 -10.26 -12.87 4.22
N ALA A 22 -11.38 -13.15 3.56
CA ALA A 22 -11.73 -12.53 2.28
C ALA A 22 -11.95 -11.01 2.43
N ALA A 23 -12.66 -10.57 3.47
CA ALA A 23 -12.81 -9.14 3.76
C ALA A 23 -11.45 -8.47 4.04
N LEU A 24 -10.61 -9.11 4.84
CA LEU A 24 -9.27 -8.61 5.18
C LEU A 24 -8.35 -8.59 3.95
N LEU A 25 -8.50 -9.55 3.03
CA LEU A 25 -7.81 -9.60 1.74
C LEU A 25 -8.18 -8.38 0.87
N VAL A 26 -9.47 -8.05 0.76
CA VAL A 26 -9.93 -6.87 0.02
C VAL A 26 -9.34 -5.59 0.60
N PHE A 27 -9.37 -5.43 1.93
CA PHE A 27 -8.73 -4.29 2.59
C PHE A 27 -7.21 -4.24 2.35
N ALA A 28 -6.53 -5.38 2.43
CA ALA A 28 -5.09 -5.45 2.19
C ALA A 28 -4.73 -5.04 0.75
N ILE A 29 -5.49 -5.51 -0.24
CA ILE A 29 -5.32 -5.15 -1.64
C ILE A 29 -5.47 -3.63 -1.81
N GLU A 30 -6.54 -3.05 -1.27
CA GLU A 30 -6.79 -1.60 -1.35
C GLU A 30 -5.63 -0.80 -0.74
N ILE A 31 -5.17 -1.19 0.44
CA ILE A 31 -4.04 -0.55 1.13
C ILE A 31 -2.76 -0.64 0.30
N VAL A 32 -2.45 -1.82 -0.26
CA VAL A 32 -1.26 -2.03 -1.09
C VAL A 32 -1.35 -1.18 -2.35
N MET A 33 -2.51 -1.13 -3.00
CA MET A 33 -2.72 -0.36 -4.22
C MET A 33 -2.59 1.14 -3.96
N VAL A 34 -3.20 1.66 -2.88
CA VAL A 34 -3.08 3.06 -2.45
C VAL A 34 -1.63 3.41 -2.08
N ARG A 35 -0.92 2.51 -1.38
CA ARG A 35 0.51 2.72 -1.05
C ARG A 35 1.39 2.72 -2.29
N HIS A 36 1.10 1.87 -3.28
CA HIS A 36 1.80 1.87 -4.56
C HIS A 36 1.58 3.20 -5.29
N ARG A 37 0.34 3.71 -5.35
CA ARG A 37 0.05 5.00 -5.99
C ARG A 37 0.78 6.17 -5.32
N ARG A 38 0.86 6.21 -3.99
CA ARG A 38 1.64 7.27 -3.28
C ARG A 38 3.12 7.25 -3.64
N LYS A 39 3.73 6.09 -3.87
CA LYS A 39 5.13 6.00 -4.29
C LYS A 39 5.36 6.52 -5.71
N VAL A 40 4.38 6.35 -6.60
CA VAL A 40 4.48 6.82 -7.99
C VAL A 40 4.40 8.35 -8.05
N THR A 41 3.46 8.97 -7.36
CA THR A 41 3.30 10.44 -7.36
C THR A 41 4.50 11.17 -6.73
N LEU A 42 5.12 10.60 -5.69
CA LEU A 42 6.32 11.19 -5.09
C LEU A 42 7.57 11.08 -5.99
N ARG A 43 7.58 10.14 -6.93
CA ARG A 43 8.69 9.99 -7.88
C ARG A 43 8.63 11.04 -8.98
N GLU A 44 7.45 11.36 -9.48
CA GLU A 44 7.24 12.45 -10.44
C GLU A 44 7.61 13.83 -9.87
N LEU A 45 7.19 14.10 -8.62
CA LEU A 45 7.50 15.38 -7.98
C LEU A 45 9.00 15.58 -7.69
N ARG A 46 9.78 14.49 -7.57
CA ARG A 46 11.24 14.59 -7.44
C ARG A 46 11.90 14.94 -8.77
N LEU A 47 11.48 14.30 -9.86
CA LEU A 47 12.02 14.56 -11.20
C LEU A 47 11.80 16.02 -11.63
N MET A 48 10.59 16.56 -11.43
CA MET A 48 10.30 17.96 -11.76
C MET A 48 11.09 18.97 -10.91
N ARG A 49 11.42 18.63 -9.66
CA ARG A 49 12.21 19.52 -8.79
C ARG A 49 13.69 19.51 -9.17
N ASP A 50 14.23 18.36 -9.53
CA ASP A 50 15.63 18.28 -9.96
C ASP A 50 15.85 19.07 -11.26
N GLU A 51 14.94 18.97 -12.24
CA GLU A 51 15.00 19.75 -13.49
C GLU A 51 14.91 21.27 -13.25
N MET A 52 14.01 21.72 -12.35
CA MET A 52 13.92 23.14 -11.99
C MET A 52 15.16 23.65 -11.25
N GLY A 53 15.78 22.81 -10.42
CA GLY A 53 17.02 23.14 -9.71
C GLY A 53 18.21 23.32 -10.65
N GLU A 54 18.31 22.51 -11.72
CA GLU A 54 19.37 22.63 -12.72
C GLU A 54 19.19 23.87 -13.61
N MET A 55 17.95 24.21 -14.00
CA MET A 55 17.68 25.42 -14.78
C MET A 55 18.03 26.71 -14.01
N GLU A 56 17.76 26.74 -12.71
CA GLU A 56 18.06 27.90 -11.86
C GLU A 56 19.56 28.02 -11.54
N GLN A 57 20.28 26.88 -11.42
CA GLN A 57 21.73 26.89 -11.29
C GLN A 57 22.46 27.29 -12.57
N GLY A 58 22.02 26.78 -13.74
CA GLY A 58 22.63 27.13 -15.03
C GLY A 58 22.54 28.63 -15.31
N LYS A 59 21.37 29.23 -15.06
CA LYS A 59 21.16 30.67 -15.23
C LYS A 59 21.95 31.53 -14.23
N ARG A 60 22.30 30.98 -13.06
CA ARG A 60 23.08 31.66 -12.02
C ARG A 60 24.60 31.54 -12.23
N TYR A 61 25.05 30.58 -13.03
CA TYR A 61 26.47 30.42 -13.38
C TYR A 61 26.88 31.29 -14.58
N ASP A 62 25.92 31.61 -15.46
CA ASP A 62 26.11 32.46 -16.66
C ASP A 62 25.93 33.97 -16.42
N ALA A 63 25.70 34.41 -15.17
CA ALA A 63 25.54 35.82 -14.78
C ALA A 63 26.68 36.30 -13.87
#